data_AF-A0A2V1K463-F1
#
_entry.id   AF-A0A2V1K463-F1
#
_cell.length_a   1.000
_cell.length_b   1.000
_cell.length_c   1.000
_cell.angle_alpha   90.00
_cell.angle_beta   90.00
_cell.angle_gamma   90.00
#
_symmetry.space_group_name_H-M   'P 1'
#
loop_
_entity.id
_entity.type
_entity.pdbx_description
1 polymer ?
#
loop_
_entity_poly.entity_id
_entity_poly.type
_entity_poly.pdbx_seq_one_letter_code
_entity_poly.pdbx_strand_id
1 'polypeptide(L)' 'MITWKKHIQDLLDWGMTQSEIAVHIGVSQGRVSQVYRSDDGLGFGFSAGSKLISLHSKKSRSQRRRPAAESSSIQEPVNV' A
#
# COMPACT_ATOMS: atom_id res chain seq x y z
N MET A 1 -14.97 10.60 -0.56
CA MET A 1 -14.38 10.22 -1.86
C MET A 1 -13.09 9.47 -1.60
N ILE A 2 -12.92 8.29 -2.18
CA ILE A 2 -11.65 7.54 -2.10
C ILE A 2 -10.65 8.28 -2.99
N THR A 3 -9.59 8.84 -2.42
CA THR A 3 -8.57 9.57 -3.16
C THR A 3 -7.43 8.64 -3.57
N TRP A 4 -6.90 8.82 -4.78
CA TRP A 4 -5.74 8.07 -5.28
C TRP A 4 -4.56 8.11 -4.31
N LYS A 5 -4.36 9.27 -3.68
CA LYS A 5 -3.40 9.51 -2.60
C LYS A 5 -3.54 8.51 -1.46
N LYS A 6 -4.77 8.24 -1.00
CA LYS A 6 -5.02 7.30 0.10
C LYS A 6 -4.64 5.86 -0.26
N HIS A 7 -4.97 5.41 -1.47
CA HIS A 7 -4.55 4.08 -1.93
C HIS A 7 -3.03 3.94 -2.05
N ILE A 8 -2.34 4.95 -2.58
CA ILE A 8 -0.88 4.95 -2.64
C ILE A 8 -0.32 4.92 -1.22
N GLN A 9 -0.82 5.77 -0.32
CA GLN A 9 -0.36 5.84 1.07
C GLN A 9 -0.49 4.50 1.80
N ASP A 10 -1.62 3.82 1.67
CA ASP A 10 -1.83 2.51 2.29
C ASP A 10 -0.87 1.44 1.72
N LEU A 11 -0.61 1.46 0.40
CA LEU A 11 0.34 0.54 -0.21
C LEU A 11 1.77 0.77 0.29
N LEU A 12 2.15 2.04 0.50
CA LEU A 12 3.44 2.41 1.10
C LEU A 12 3.53 1.94 2.55
N ASP A 13 2.47 2.15 3.34
CA ASP A 13 2.38 1.69 4.74
C ASP A 13 2.50 0.16 4.85
N TRP A 14 1.97 -0.57 3.87
CA TRP A 14 2.12 -2.03 3.77
C TRP A 14 3.48 -2.49 3.22
N GLY A 15 4.45 -1.58 3.10
CA GLY A 15 5.83 -1.85 2.75
C GLY A 15 6.13 -1.93 1.25
N MET A 16 5.22 -1.49 0.37
CA MET A 16 5.56 -1.38 -1.06
C MET A 16 6.29 -0.06 -1.34
N THR A 17 7.17 -0.06 -2.33
CA THR A 17 7.79 1.16 -2.85
C THR A 17 6.96 1.79 -3.97
N GLN A 18 7.16 3.08 -4.23
CA GLN A 18 6.51 3.75 -5.37
C GLN A 18 6.89 3.12 -6.71
N SER A 19 8.11 2.60 -6.84
CA SER A 19 8.58 1.90 -8.04
C SER A 19 7.80 0.60 -8.27
N GLU A 20 7.59 -0.20 -7.23
CA GLU A 20 6.79 -1.43 -7.33
C GLU A 20 5.33 -1.11 -7.70
N ILE A 21 4.74 -0.10 -7.06
CA ILE A 21 3.37 0.36 -7.39
C ILE A 21 3.30 0.76 -8.86
N ALA A 22 4.28 1.52 -9.34
CA ALA A 22 4.35 1.98 -10.73
C ALA A 22 4.43 0.82 -11.73
N VAL A 23 5.27 -0.17 -11.45
CA VAL A 23 5.39 -1.40 -12.25
C VAL A 23 4.04 -2.14 -12.31
N HIS A 24 3.36 -2.29 -11.18
CA HIS A 24 2.08 -2.99 -11.12
C HIS A 24 0.96 -2.30 -11.90
N ILE A 25 0.89 -0.97 -11.86
CA ILE A 25 -0.18 -0.21 -12.51
C ILE A 25 0.18 0.24 -13.94
N GLY A 26 1.43 0.06 -14.36
CA GLY A 26 1.91 0.32 -15.72
C GLY A 26 2.15 1.81 -15.99
N VAL A 27 2.72 2.54 -15.02
CA VAL A 27 3.09 3.96 -15.17
C VAL A 27 4.53 4.18 -14.68
N SER A 28 5.06 5.39 -14.84
CA SER A 28 6.37 5.74 -14.27
C SER A 28 6.28 6.02 -12.76
N GLN A 29 7.37 5.76 -12.03
CA GLN A 29 7.46 6.11 -10.61
C GLN A 29 7.24 7.61 -10.38
N GLY A 30 7.75 8.47 -11.28
CA GLY A 30 7.51 9.91 -11.24
C GLY A 30 6.02 10.26 -11.32
N ARG A 31 5.22 9.53 -12.12
CA ARG A 31 3.77 9.73 -12.17
C ARG A 31 3.08 9.37 -10.86
N VAL A 32 3.52 8.29 -10.20
CA VAL A 32 3.03 7.92 -8.86
C VAL A 32 3.37 9.01 -7.84
N SER A 33 4.62 9.51 -7.84
CA SER A 33 5.06 10.60 -6.98
C SER A 33 4.24 11.87 -7.17
N GLN A 34 3.98 12.24 -8.43
CA GLN A 34 3.18 13.42 -8.76
C GLN A 34 1.74 13.29 -8.25
N VAL A 35 1.08 12.14 -8.46
CA VAL A 35 -0.28 11.89 -7.95
C VAL A 35 -0.30 11.86 -6.43
N TYR A 36 0.73 11.30 -5.78
CA TYR A 36 0.82 11.24 -4.32
C TYR A 36 0.99 12.62 -3.66
N ARG A 37 1.75 13.51 -4.30
CA ARG A 37 2.03 14.88 -3.82
C ARG A 37 0.96 15.89 -4.20
N SER A 38 0.08 15.57 -5.15
CA SER A 38 -0.97 16.49 -5.57
C SER A 38 -2.10 16.50 -4.55
N ASP A 39 -2.55 17.70 -4.19
CA ASP A 39 -3.67 17.88 -3.29
C ASP A 39 -5.03 17.82 -4.02
N ASP A 40 -5.08 18.22 -5.30
CA ASP A 40 -6.32 18.21 -6.08
C ASP A 40 -6.13 17.78 -7.55
N GLY A 41 -7.11 17.01 -8.06
CA GLY A 41 -7.38 16.81 -9.49
C GLY A 41 -6.45 15.88 -10.30
N LEU A 42 -5.23 15.62 -9.83
CA LEU A 42 -4.32 14.70 -10.52
C LEU A 42 -4.61 13.24 -10.15
N GLY A 43 -4.93 12.45 -11.16
CA GLY A 43 -5.25 11.03 -11.01
C GLY A 43 -4.57 10.16 -12.06
N PHE A 44 -4.92 8.88 -12.04
CA PHE A 44 -4.52 7.94 -13.07
C PHE A 44 -5.57 7.88 -14.17
N GLY A 45 -5.14 7.60 -15.41
CA GLY A 45 -6.09 7.19 -16.45
C GLY A 45 -6.81 5.91 -16.05
N PHE A 46 -7.96 5.63 -16.67
CA PHE A 46 -8.88 4.54 -16.28
C PHE A 46 -8.19 3.18 -16.07
N SER A 47 -7.29 2.78 -16.97
CA SER A 47 -6.56 1.51 -16.88
C SER A 47 -5.65 1.44 -15.65
N ALA A 48 -4.80 2.47 -15.44
CA ALA A 48 -3.89 2.52 -14.30
C ALA A 48 -4.65 2.69 -12.97
N GLY A 49 -5.72 3.48 -12.95
CA GLY A 49 -6.60 3.62 -11.78
C GLY A 49 -7.26 2.30 -11.38
N SER A 50 -7.80 1.56 -12.35
CA SER A 50 -8.40 0.23 -12.11
C SER A 50 -7.38 -0.77 -11.56
N LYS A 51 -6.16 -0.76 -12.10
CA LYS A 51 -5.06 -1.60 -11.58
C LYS A 51 -4.67 -1.23 -10.16
N LEU A 52 -4.63 0.06 -9.83
CA LEU A 52 -4.33 0.51 -8.47
C LEU A 52 -5.37 0.04 -7.46
N ILE A 53 -6.66 0.18 -7.79
CA ILE A 53 -7.77 -0.29 -6.94
C ILE A 53 -7.68 -1.81 -6.76
N SER A 54 -7.41 -2.56 -7.84
CA SER A 54 -7.24 -4.01 -7.79
C SER A 54 -6.05 -4.42 -6.91
N LEU A 55 -4.91 -3.74 -7.05
CA LEU A 55 -3.72 -3.97 -6.24
C LEU A 55 -3.99 -3.74 -4.75
N HIS A 56 -4.61 -2.61 -4.41
CA HIS A 56 -4.99 -2.27 -3.03
C HIS A 56 -5.98 -3.28 -2.43
N SER A 57 -7.01 -3.68 -3.18
CA SER A 57 -7.97 -4.73 -2.77
C SER A 57 -7.31 -6.09 -2.54
N LYS A 58 -6.31 -6.45 -3.36
CA LYS A 58 -5.55 -7.70 -3.18
C LYS A 58 -4.68 -7.64 -1.92
N LYS A 59 -3.93 -6.56 -1.73
CA LYS A 59 -2.98 -6.40 -0.61
C LYS A 59 -3.69 -6.20 0.74
N SER A 60 -4.79 -5.45 0.78
CA SER A 60 -5.63 -5.30 1.98
C SER A 60 -6.16 -6.64 2.50
N ARG A 61 -6.61 -7.53 1.59
CA ARG A 61 -7.03 -8.89 1.94
C ARG A 61 -5.88 -9.71 2.51
N SER A 62 -4.68 -9.60 1.95
CA SER A 62 -3.49 -10.26 2.50
C SER A 62 -3.11 -9.72 3.89
N GLN A 63 -3.19 -8.41 4.11
CA GLN A 63 -2.89 -7.79 5.41
C GLN A 63 -3.88 -8.22 6.50
N ARG A 64 -5.19 -8.23 6.20
CA ARG A 64 -6.22 -8.69 7.16
C ARG A 64 -6.12 -10.18 7.51
N ARG A 65 -5.52 -10.99 6.65
CA ARG A 65 -5.35 -12.44 6.87
C ARG A 65 -4.06 -12.81 7.60
N ARG A 66 -3.18 -11.86 7.93
CA ARG A 66 -2.09 -12.13 8.88
C ARG A 66 -2.73 -12.23 10.28
N PRO A 67 -2.80 -13.42 10.90
CA PRO A 67 -3.23 -13.51 12.29
C PRO A 67 -2.28 -12.66 13.15
N ALA A 68 -2.81 -12.04 14.19
CA ALA A 68 -2.09 -11.26 15.20
C ALA A 68 -1.17 -12.16 16.06
N ALA A 69 -0.33 -12.98 15.42
CA ALA A 69 0.59 -13.90 16.07
C ALA A 69 2.01 -13.32 16.00
N GLU A 70 2.22 -12.15 16.62
CA GLU A 70 3.53 -11.79 17.15
C GLU A 70 3.36 -10.74 18.26
N SER A 71 2.90 -11.23 19.40
CA SER A 71 3.28 -10.68 20.71
C SER A 71 3.69 -11.87 21.56
N SER A 72 4.74 -12.57 21.12
CA SER A 72 5.42 -13.54 21.97
C SER A 72 6.31 -12.75 22.91
N SER A 73 5.72 -12.32 24.03
CA SER A 73 6.48 -11.87 25.20
C SER A 73 7.22 -13.09 25.74
N ILE A 74 8.47 -13.24 25.33
CA ILE A 74 9.41 -14.19 25.94
C ILE A 74 9.73 -13.62 27.33
N GLN A 75 9.01 -14.06 28.35
CA GLN A 75 9.47 -13.90 29.73
C GLN A 75 10.38 -15.10 30.03
N GLU A 76 11.67 -14.81 30.20
CA GLU A 76 12.68 -15.79 30.59
C GLU A 76 12.34 -16.39 31.97
N PRO A 77 12.54 -17.70 32.20
CA PRO A 77 12.36 -18.27 33.53
C PRO A 77 13.50 -17.79 34.44
N VAL A 78 13.17 -16.97 35.43
CA VAL A 78 14.07 -16.68 36.55
C VAL A 78 14.21 -17.95 37.40
N ASN A 79 15.41 -18.52 37.37
CA ASN A 79 15.78 -19.65 38.20
C ASN A 79 16.03 -19.16 39.64
N VAL A 80 15.22 -19.61 40.61
CA VAL A 80 15.52 -19.49 42.05
C VAL A 80 15.28 -20.81 42.76
#